data_AF-A0A661S3W0-F1
#
_entry.id   AF-A0A661S3W0-F1
#
_cell.length_a   1.000
_cell.length_b   1.000
_cell.length_c   1.000
_cell.angle_alpha   90.00
_cell.angle_beta   90.00
_cell.angle_gamma   90.00
#
_symmetry.space_group_name_H-M   'P 1'
#
loop_
_entity.id
_entity.type
_entity.pdbx_description
1 polymer ?
#
loop_
_entity_poly.entity_id
_entity_poly.type
_entity_poly.pdbx_seq_one_letter_code
_entity_poly.pdbx_strand_id
1 'polypeptide(L)' 'MRTAYCKALHEIMSRDSRVFALTADIGFRNFDQIIADFPERFINVGVAEANMM' A
#
# COMPACT_ATOMS: atom_id res chain seq x y z
N MET A 1 -12.78 -1.05 9.59
CA MET A 1 -12.75 -0.48 8.22
C MET A 1 -11.37 -0.58 7.58
N ARG A 2 -10.29 -0.10 8.21
CA ARG A 2 -8.93 -0.12 7.61
C ARG A 2 -8.44 -1.51 7.18
N THR A 3 -8.67 -2.54 7.99
CA THR A 3 -8.33 -3.93 7.61
C THR A 3 -9.07 -4.42 6.36
N ALA A 4 -10.37 -4.08 6.24
CA ALA A 4 -11.16 -4.45 5.06
C ALA A 4 -10.66 -3.74 3.80
N TYR A 5 -10.26 -2.46 3.91
CA TYR A 5 -9.61 -1.74 2.83
C TYR A 5 -8.32 -2.42 2.38
N CYS A 6 -7.40 -2.71 3.31
CA CYS A 6 -6.12 -3.34 2.96
C CYS A 6 -6.33 -4.73 2.31
N LYS A 7 -7.30 -5.51 2.80
CA LYS A 7 -7.67 -6.79 2.19
C LYS A 7 -8.21 -6.62 0.76
N ALA A 8 -9.14 -5.69 0.54
CA ALA A 8 -9.69 -5.44 -0.78
C ALA A 8 -8.62 -4.92 -1.76
N LEU A 9 -7.73 -4.03 -1.30
CA LEU A 9 -6.62 -3.52 -2.10
C LEU A 9 -5.65 -4.65 -2.49
N HIS A 10 -5.29 -5.53 -1.54
CA HIS A 10 -4.45 -6.70 -1.81
C HIS A 10 -5.08 -7.62 -2.87
N GLU A 11 -6.38 -7.92 -2.75
CA GLU A 11 -7.12 -8.72 -3.74
C GLU A 11 -7.08 -8.07 -5.14
N ILE A 12 -7.25 -6.75 -5.24
CA ILE A 12 -7.16 -6.02 -6.52
C ILE A 12 -5.73 -6.09 -7.08
N MET A 13 -4.72 -5.83 -6.26
CA MET A 13 -3.31 -5.87 -6.67
C MET A 13 -2.89 -7.26 -7.17
N SER A 14 -3.47 -8.34 -6.63
CA SER A 14 -3.21 -9.70 -7.11
C SER A 14 -3.70 -9.96 -8.55
N ARG A 15 -4.69 -9.20 -9.03
CA ARG A 15 -5.33 -9.39 -10.34
C ARG A 15 -4.87 -8.38 -11.39
N ASP A 16 -4.37 -7.22 -10.95
CA ASP A 16 -3.92 -6.14 -11.84
C ASP A 16 -2.52 -5.67 -11.44
N SER A 17 -1.53 -5.92 -12.30
CA SER A 17 -0.13 -5.55 -12.11
C SER A 17 0.11 -4.03 -12.19
N ARG A 18 -0.85 -3.26 -12.67
CA ARG A 18 -0.75 -1.79 -12.81
C ARG A 18 -1.12 -1.04 -11.53
N VAL A 19 -1.67 -1.73 -10.53
CA VAL A 19 -2.08 -1.12 -9.27
C VAL A 19 -0.90 -1.05 -8.31
N PHE A 20 -0.69 0.13 -7.73
CA PHE A 20 0.36 0.42 -6.76
C PHE A 20 -0.27 0.95 -5.46
N ALA A 21 0.38 0.65 -4.33
CA ALA A 21 0.01 1.18 -3.03
C ALA A 21 1.02 2.26 -2.62
N LEU A 22 0.55 3.50 -2.50
CA LEU A 22 1.36 4.62 -2.01
C LEU A 22 0.90 4.97 -0.59
N THR A 23 1.86 5.18 0.30
CA THR A 23 1.64 5.62 1.68
C THR A 23 2.59 6.75 2.00
N ALA A 24 2.16 7.65 2.88
CA ALA A 24 2.99 8.71 3.44
C ALA A 24 2.92 8.54 4.95
N ASP A 25 3.72 7.61 5.48
CA ASP A 25 3.57 7.15 6.85
C ASP A 25 4.91 6.82 7.53
N ILE A 26 4.92 6.91 8.86
CA ILE A 26 6.08 6.67 9.72
C ILE A 26 6.00 5.34 10.49
N GLY A 27 5.03 4.48 10.17
CA GLY A 27 5.00 3.10 10.63
C GLY A 27 3.58 2.60 10.87
N PHE A 28 3.11 1.68 10.02
CA PHE A 28 1.78 1.10 10.16
C PHE A 28 1.66 -0.33 9.62
N ARG A 29 1.21 -1.24 10.49
CA ARG A 29 1.19 -2.70 10.27
C ARG A 29 0.11 -3.22 9.31
N ASN A 30 -0.83 -2.39 8.89
CA ASN A 30 -1.95 -2.91 8.08
C ASN A 30 -1.55 -3.22 6.62
N PHE A 31 -0.36 -2.78 6.20
CA PHE A 31 0.16 -3.03 4.85
C PHE A 31 1.14 -4.21 4.79
N ASP A 32 1.42 -4.89 5.90
CA ASP A 32 2.45 -5.95 5.97
C ASP A 32 2.28 -7.02 4.88
N GLN A 33 1.05 -7.47 4.61
CA GLN A 33 0.78 -8.43 3.54
C GLN A 33 1.03 -7.87 2.13
N ILE A 34 0.69 -6.59 1.90
CA ILE A 34 0.94 -5.94 0.61
C ILE A 34 2.44 -5.73 0.39
N ILE A 35 3.19 -5.37 1.45
CA ILE A 35 4.64 -5.23 1.41
C ILE A 35 5.32 -6.57 1.13
N ALA A 36 4.84 -7.65 1.77
CA ALA A 36 5.40 -8.98 1.59
C ALA A 36 5.15 -9.55 0.18
N ASP A 37 3.93 -9.40 -0.33
CA ASP A 37 3.53 -10.04 -1.60
C ASP A 37 3.81 -9.15 -2.83
N PHE A 38 3.85 -7.82 -2.66
CA PHE A 38 4.02 -6.85 -3.75
C PHE A 38 5.09 -5.78 -3.43
N PRO A 39 6.32 -6.15 -3.04
CA PRO A 39 7.34 -5.18 -2.59
C PRO A 39 7.68 -4.14 -3.66
N GLU A 40 7.74 -4.55 -4.93
CA GLU A 40 8.01 -3.66 -6.08
C GLU A 40 6.89 -2.66 -6.38
N ARG A 41 5.70 -2.84 -5.79
CA ARG A 41 4.50 -2.02 -6.03
C ARG A 41 3.95 -1.36 -4.77
N PHE A 42 4.75 -1.33 -3.72
CA PHE A 42 4.46 -0.60 -2.49
C PHE A 42 5.49 0.51 -2.29
N ILE A 43 5.02 1.75 -2.15
CA ILE A 43 5.87 2.93 -2.01
C ILE A 43 5.47 3.66 -0.73
N ASN A 44 6.43 3.88 0.17
CA ASN A 44 6.25 4.77 1.31
C ASN A 44 7.09 6.04 1.09
N VAL A 45 6.44 7.20 1.01
CA VAL A 45 7.08 8.50 0.83
C VAL A 45 7.44 9.20 2.16
N GLY A 46 7.19 8.55 3.30
CA GLY A 46 7.42 9.13 4.63
C GLY A 46 6.46 10.28 4.92
N VAL A 47 6.93 11.36 5.56
CA VAL A 47 6.13 12.56 5.89
C VAL A 47 6.04 13.57 4.74
N ALA A 48 5.98 13.06 3.50
CA ALA A 48 5.96 13.85 2.28
C ALA A 48 4.60 13.76 1.57
N GLU A 49 3.50 13.88 2.32
CA GLU A 49 2.12 13.83 1.81
C GLU A 49 1.89 14.84 0.67
N ALA A 50 2.52 16.01 0.75
CA ALA A 50 2.44 17.04 -0.29
C ALA A 50 3.05 16.60 -1.62
N ASN A 51 4.04 15.70 -1.59
CA ASN A 51 4.69 15.17 -2.79
C ASN A 51 4.03 13.86 -3.27
N MET A 52 3.16 13.27 -2.45
CA MET A 52 2.43 12.04 -2.78
C MET A 52 1.35 12.28 -3.85
N MET A 53 0.80 13.49 -3.88
CA MET A 53 -0.29 13.93 -4.76
C MET A 53 0.23 14.65 -5.99
#